data_AF-A0A357A128-F1
#
_entry.id   AF-A0A357A128-F1
#
_cell.length_a   1.000
_cell.length_b   1.000
_cell.length_c   1.000
_cell.angle_alpha   90.00
_cell.angle_beta   90.00
_cell.angle_gamma   90.00
#
_symmetry.space_group_name_H-M   'P 1'
#
loop_
_entity.id
_entity.type
_entity.pdbx_description
1 polymer ?
#
loop_
_entity_poly.entity_id
_entity_poly.type
_entity_poly.pdbx_seq_one_letter_code
_entity_poly.pdbx_strand_id
1 'polypeptide(L)'
;DRIVPSVGGGVCQGSSTLYSAILRTGLTVVERHQHGLTVPYLPPGEDATVAGDYLDFRFRNNRKTPVLIVADAQKRHMVVKIMGTSAGPDISVHHKILAIYPFKTIVRYRSDLKPGEEKILAPGQDGVRVQNWLEIKENKGGVIKQLGIDRYRPSPRIMERSRASMQRPDGVPGHP
;
A
#
# COMPACT_ATOMS: atom_id res chain seq x y z
N ASP A 1 8.29 -13.24 -9.58
CA ASP A 1 7.57 -12.01 -9.99
C ASP A 1 8.49 -10.81 -9.99
N ARG A 2 8.76 -10.27 -11.19
CA ARG A 2 9.52 -9.03 -11.39
C ARG A 2 8.55 -7.87 -11.15
N ILE A 3 8.81 -7.00 -10.19
CA ILE A 3 8.11 -5.72 -10.10
C ILE A 3 8.64 -4.90 -11.27
N VAL A 4 7.91 -4.91 -12.39
CA VAL A 4 8.18 -4.01 -13.50
C VAL A 4 7.58 -2.67 -13.08
N PRO A 5 8.37 -1.60 -12.89
CA PRO A 5 7.82 -0.27 -12.76
C PRO A 5 7.07 -0.01 -14.08
N SER A 6 5.74 0.01 -14.04
CA SER A 6 4.98 0.47 -15.19
C SER A 6 5.37 1.93 -15.46
N VAL A 7 5.47 2.28 -16.74
CA VAL A 7 5.60 3.66 -17.22
C VAL A 7 4.34 4.42 -16.79
N GLY A 8 4.31 4.92 -15.55
CA GLY A 8 3.08 5.48 -14.97
C GLY A 8 3.06 5.50 -13.44
N GLY A 9 4.18 5.76 -12.76
CA GLY A 9 4.28 5.70 -11.29
C GLY A 9 3.24 6.52 -10.49
N GLY A 10 2.52 7.44 -11.14
CA GLY A 10 1.42 8.20 -10.55
C GLY A 10 0.01 7.61 -10.72
N VAL A 11 -0.21 6.66 -11.64
CA VAL A 11 -1.57 6.15 -11.93
C VAL A 11 -2.16 5.42 -10.74
N CYS A 12 -1.39 4.50 -10.15
CA CYS A 12 -1.78 3.79 -8.93
C CYS A 12 -1.90 4.73 -7.71
N GLN A 13 -1.08 5.79 -7.65
CA GLN A 13 -1.21 6.83 -6.63
C GLN A 13 -2.52 7.61 -6.80
N GLY A 14 -2.90 7.91 -8.03
CA GLY A 14 -4.15 8.59 -8.37
C GLY A 14 -5.38 7.79 -8.00
N SER A 15 -5.46 6.52 -8.41
CA SER A 15 -6.57 5.65 -8.05
C SER A 15 -6.69 5.46 -6.54
N SER A 16 -5.57 5.30 -5.84
CA SER A 16 -5.55 5.17 -4.38
C SER A 16 -6.00 6.44 -3.66
N THR A 17 -5.49 7.60 -4.08
CA THR A 17 -5.86 8.89 -3.47
C THR A 17 -7.34 9.19 -3.71
N LEU A 18 -7.83 8.89 -4.92
CA LEU A 18 -9.25 9.03 -5.24
C LEU A 18 -10.11 8.08 -4.41
N TYR A 19 -9.75 6.79 -4.29
CA TYR A 19 -10.50 5.84 -3.47
C TYR A 19 -10.55 6.26 -2.00
N SER A 20 -9.41 6.64 -1.42
CA SER A 20 -9.36 7.16 -0.04
C SER A 20 -10.27 8.39 0.13
N ALA A 21 -10.31 9.31 -0.84
CA ALA A 21 -11.26 10.42 -0.81
C ALA A 21 -12.72 9.96 -0.91
N ILE A 22 -13.04 9.03 -1.81
CA ILE A 22 -14.38 8.47 -2.01
C ILE A 22 -14.93 7.79 -0.74
N LEU A 23 -14.09 7.10 0.04
CA LEU A 23 -14.51 6.46 1.30
C LEU A 23 -15.18 7.44 2.28
N ARG A 24 -14.85 8.73 2.19
CA ARG A 24 -15.32 9.80 3.09
C ARG A 24 -16.55 10.56 2.56
N THR A 25 -17.18 10.07 1.48
CA THR A 25 -18.23 10.82 0.76
C THR A 25 -19.60 10.16 0.74
N GLY A 26 -19.68 8.89 1.16
CA GLY A 26 -20.88 8.06 1.03
C GLY A 26 -21.23 7.67 -0.41
N LEU A 27 -20.37 7.97 -1.39
CA LEU A 27 -20.52 7.49 -2.76
C LEU A 27 -20.31 5.97 -2.81
N THR A 28 -20.99 5.32 -3.74
CA THR A 28 -20.96 3.85 -3.83
C THR A 28 -19.72 3.39 -4.58
N VAL A 29 -18.83 2.67 -3.91
CA VAL A 29 -17.74 1.93 -4.58
C VAL A 29 -18.35 0.69 -5.26
N VAL A 30 -18.15 0.58 -6.57
CA VAL A 30 -18.68 -0.49 -7.43
C VAL A 30 -17.64 -1.57 -7.65
N GLU A 31 -16.39 -1.16 -7.83
CA GLU A 31 -15.25 -2.06 -7.99
C GLU A 31 -14.03 -1.43 -7.34
N ARG A 32 -13.29 -2.26 -6.61
CA ARG A 32 -12.00 -1.87 -6.05
C ARG A 32 -11.16 -3.13 -5.84
N HIS A 33 -9.87 -3.01 -6.15
CA HIS A 33 -8.85 -4.01 -5.85
C HIS A 33 -7.70 -3.36 -5.09
N GLN A 34 -7.18 -4.04 -4.07
CA GLN A 34 -5.96 -3.63 -3.36
C GLN A 34 -4.70 -3.92 -4.18
N HIS A 35 -3.63 -3.21 -3.89
CA HIS A 35 -2.29 -3.55 -4.35
C HIS A 35 -1.82 -4.89 -3.74
N GLY A 36 -0.86 -5.53 -4.42
CA GLY A 36 -0.18 -6.70 -3.86
C GLY A 36 0.73 -6.37 -2.67
N LEU A 37 1.23 -5.14 -2.59
CA LEU A 37 2.11 -4.63 -1.54
C LEU A 37 1.49 -3.37 -0.93
N THR A 38 1.73 -3.11 0.36
CA THR A 38 1.25 -1.85 0.96
C THR A 38 1.95 -0.65 0.32
N VAL A 39 1.24 0.47 0.21
CA VAL A 39 1.80 1.72 -0.31
C VAL A 39 2.22 2.64 0.84
N PRO A 40 3.28 3.44 0.70
CA PRO A 40 3.82 4.22 1.82
C PRO A 40 3.02 5.49 2.14
N TYR A 41 2.09 5.90 1.27
CA TYR A 41 1.38 7.19 1.35
C TYR A 41 -0.07 7.08 1.87
N LEU A 42 -0.56 5.86 2.14
CA LEU A 42 -1.90 5.62 2.68
C LEU A 42 -1.87 4.45 3.69
N PRO A 43 -2.81 4.42 4.65
CA PRO A 43 -3.01 3.24 5.49
C PRO A 43 -3.32 1.99 4.64
N PRO A 44 -2.84 0.80 5.04
CA PRO A 44 -3.29 -0.46 4.43
C PRO A 44 -4.81 -0.54 4.47
N GLY A 45 -5.44 -0.73 3.32
CA GLY A 45 -6.90 -0.78 3.20
C GLY A 45 -7.54 0.38 2.45
N GLU A 46 -6.81 1.50 2.30
CA GLU A 46 -7.30 2.71 1.60
C GLU A 46 -6.73 2.88 0.19
N ASP A 47 -6.02 1.89 -0.32
CA ASP A 47 -5.47 1.91 -1.67
C ASP A 47 -6.40 1.23 -2.68
N ALA A 48 -6.27 1.64 -3.94
CA ALA A 48 -6.95 1.01 -5.06
C ALA A 48 -5.96 0.91 -6.22
N THR A 49 -5.84 -0.26 -6.82
CA THR A 49 -4.96 -0.50 -7.97
C THR A 49 -5.79 -0.55 -9.26
N VAL A 50 -5.19 -0.06 -10.34
CA VAL A 50 -5.72 -0.18 -11.70
C VAL A 50 -4.59 -0.74 -12.56
N ALA A 51 -4.90 -1.68 -13.44
CA ALA A 51 -3.89 -2.36 -14.25
C ALA A 51 -4.49 -2.86 -15.56
N GLY A 52 -4.00 -2.30 -16.67
CA GLY A 52 -4.44 -2.64 -18.02
C GLY A 52 -5.97 -2.71 -18.11
N ASP A 53 -6.45 -3.84 -18.60
CA ASP A 53 -7.88 -4.04 -18.91
C ASP A 53 -8.55 -4.95 -17.87
N TYR A 54 -7.84 -5.35 -16.81
CA TYR A 54 -8.26 -6.42 -15.90
C TYR A 54 -8.41 -6.01 -14.43
N LEU A 55 -7.85 -4.87 -13.99
CA LEU A 55 -8.14 -4.27 -12.69
C LEU A 55 -8.58 -2.82 -12.89
N ASP A 56 -9.75 -2.47 -12.37
CA ASP A 56 -10.30 -1.12 -12.42
C ASP A 56 -10.72 -0.63 -11.03
N PHE A 57 -10.87 0.68 -10.89
CA PHE A 57 -11.48 1.32 -9.74
C PHE A 57 -12.72 2.10 -10.19
N ARG A 58 -13.91 1.58 -9.83
CA ARG A 58 -15.19 2.15 -10.23
C ARG A 58 -15.98 2.58 -9.02
N PHE A 59 -16.55 3.78 -9.09
CA PHE A 59 -17.51 4.28 -8.12
C PHE A 59 -18.70 4.91 -8.86
N ARG A 60 -19.83 5.01 -8.17
CA ARG A 60 -21.07 5.54 -8.69
C ARG A 60 -21.48 6.76 -7.89
N ASN A 61 -21.79 7.84 -8.60
CA ASN A 61 -22.55 8.93 -8.01
C ASN A 61 -24.01 8.49 -7.83
N ASN A 62 -24.36 8.04 -6.62
CA ASN A 62 -25.71 7.65 -6.23
C ASN A 62 -26.54 8.82 -5.67
N ARG A 63 -26.09 10.07 -5.85
CA ARG A 63 -26.83 11.28 -5.46
C ARG A 63 -27.65 11.81 -6.62
N LYS A 64 -28.67 12.61 -6.31
CA LYS A 64 -29.47 13.34 -7.33
C LYS A 64 -28.76 14.59 -7.86
N THR A 65 -27.64 14.96 -7.27
CA THR A 65 -26.87 16.17 -7.59
C THR A 65 -25.48 15.81 -8.12
N PRO A 66 -24.86 16.70 -8.92
CA PRO A 66 -23.52 16.47 -9.43
C PRO A 66 -22.49 16.45 -8.30
N VAL A 67 -21.38 15.75 -8.56
CA VAL A 67 -20.19 15.72 -7.71
C VAL A 67 -19.03 16.28 -8.52
N LEU A 68 -18.31 17.23 -7.94
CA LEU A 68 -17.08 17.79 -8.50
C LEU A 68 -15.87 17.08 -7.88
N ILE A 69 -14.99 16.59 -8.73
CA ILE A 69 -13.71 15.99 -8.34
C ILE A 69 -12.61 16.96 -8.73
N VAL A 70 -11.84 17.41 -7.74
CA VAL A 70 -10.65 18.23 -7.96
C VAL A 70 -9.44 17.44 -7.54
N ALA A 71 -8.52 17.24 -8.47
CA ALA A 71 -7.26 16.56 -8.24
C ALA A 71 -6.11 17.55 -8.48
N ASP A 72 -5.21 17.67 -7.51
CA ASP A 72 -3.98 18.45 -7.62
C ASP A 72 -2.80 17.53 -7.31
N ALA A 73 -1.75 17.61 -8.13
CA ALA A 73 -0.54 16.81 -7.96
C ALA A 73 0.67 17.74 -8.00
N GLN A 74 1.40 17.80 -6.88
CA GLN A 74 2.62 18.58 -6.75
C GLN A 74 3.76 17.71 -6.26
N LYS A 75 4.83 17.62 -7.06
CA LYS A 75 5.99 16.75 -6.81
C LYS A 75 5.55 15.28 -6.65
N ARG A 76 5.60 14.74 -5.43
CA ARG A 76 5.24 13.35 -5.07
C ARG A 76 3.98 13.27 -4.21
N HIS A 77 3.28 14.38 -4.06
CA HIS A 77 2.04 14.49 -3.29
C HIS A 77 0.87 14.72 -4.22
N MET A 78 -0.21 13.98 -3.99
CA MET A 78 -1.46 14.14 -4.70
C MET A 78 -2.57 14.39 -3.68
N VAL A 79 -3.45 15.33 -3.99
CA VAL A 79 -4.62 15.66 -3.20
C VAL A 79 -5.84 15.51 -4.09
N VAL A 80 -6.85 14.79 -3.60
CA VAL A 80 -8.15 14.69 -4.24
C VAL A 80 -9.21 15.23 -3.31
N LYS A 81 -10.02 16.17 -3.80
CA LYS A 81 -11.19 16.73 -3.12
C LYS A 81 -12.44 16.29 -3.85
N ILE A 82 -13.41 15.81 -3.09
CA ILE A 82 -14.74 15.45 -3.59
C ILE A 82 -15.73 16.45 -3.01
N MET A 83 -16.38 17.23 -3.88
CA MET A 83 -17.29 18.30 -3.48
C MET A 83 -18.70 18.00 -4.00
N GLY A 84 -19.69 18.16 -3.12
CA GLY A 84 -21.11 18.07 -3.45
C GLY A 84 -21.82 19.41 -3.21
N THR A 85 -23.07 19.49 -3.65
CA THR A 85 -23.93 20.68 -3.46
C THR A 85 -24.49 20.82 -2.04
N SER A 86 -24.30 19.82 -1.20
CA SER A 86 -24.71 19.80 0.21
C SER A 86 -23.72 18.98 1.02
N ALA A 87 -23.72 19.16 2.35
CA ALA A 87 -22.88 18.38 3.24
C ALA A 87 -23.15 16.88 3.08
N GLY A 88 -22.07 16.09 3.01
CA GLY A 88 -22.14 14.64 3.08
C GLY A 88 -22.35 14.13 4.51
N PRO A 89 -22.56 12.81 4.67
CA PRO A 89 -22.48 12.19 5.99
C PRO A 89 -21.08 12.39 6.60
N ASP A 90 -21.00 12.45 7.92
CA ASP A 90 -19.72 12.38 8.64
C ASP A 90 -19.26 10.92 8.69
N ILE A 91 -18.17 10.60 7.98
CA ILE A 91 -17.65 9.24 7.84
C ILE A 91 -16.20 9.17 8.32
N SER A 92 -15.95 8.27 9.26
CA SER A 92 -14.61 7.87 9.69
C SER A 92 -14.21 6.54 9.05
N VAL A 93 -12.98 6.44 8.58
CA VAL A 93 -12.40 5.18 8.08
C VAL A 93 -11.57 4.55 9.19
N HIS A 94 -11.80 3.27 9.46
CA HIS A 94 -11.12 2.52 10.50
C HIS A 94 -10.41 1.29 9.94
N HIS A 95 -9.31 0.95 10.60
CA HIS A 95 -8.39 -0.13 10.20
C HIS A 95 -8.03 -0.97 11.41
N LYS A 96 -7.97 -2.29 11.25
CA LYS A 96 -7.44 -3.21 12.25
C LYS A 96 -6.48 -4.18 11.60
N ILE A 97 -5.20 -4.09 11.95
CA ILE A 97 -4.20 -5.08 11.54
C ILE A 97 -4.54 -6.42 12.20
N LEU A 98 -4.79 -7.42 11.36
CA LEU A 98 -5.12 -8.78 11.78
C LEU A 98 -3.89 -9.69 11.81
N ALA A 99 -2.91 -9.44 10.94
CA ALA A 99 -1.64 -10.15 10.91
C ALA A 99 -0.56 -9.34 10.19
N ILE A 100 0.69 -9.54 10.61
CA ILE A 100 1.90 -9.07 9.93
C ILE A 100 2.68 -10.30 9.49
N TYR A 101 3.18 -10.29 8.26
CA TYR A 101 3.99 -11.36 7.68
C TYR A 101 5.41 -10.83 7.45
N PRO A 102 6.39 -11.17 8.30
CA PRO A 102 7.74 -10.66 8.18
C PRO A 102 8.37 -10.95 6.82
N PHE A 103 9.08 -9.99 6.24
CA PHE A 103 9.88 -10.24 5.06
C PHE A 103 11.10 -11.12 5.39
N LYS A 104 11.57 -11.86 4.37
CA LYS A 104 12.83 -12.59 4.44
C LYS A 104 13.97 -11.77 3.85
N THR A 105 15.18 -11.97 4.33
CA THR A 105 16.39 -11.40 3.72
C THR A 105 17.04 -12.43 2.80
N ILE A 106 17.29 -12.03 1.56
CA ILE A 106 18.04 -12.78 0.55
C ILE A 106 19.40 -12.11 0.41
N VAL A 107 20.46 -12.83 0.80
CA VAL A 107 21.84 -12.39 0.65
C VAL A 107 22.44 -12.99 -0.62
N ARG A 108 23.02 -12.14 -1.46
CA ARG A 108 23.74 -12.53 -2.68
C ARG A 108 25.22 -12.21 -2.51
N TYR A 109 26.08 -13.21 -2.62
CA TYR A 109 27.51 -12.99 -2.51
C TYR A 109 28.12 -12.57 -3.83
N ARG A 110 28.97 -11.55 -3.79
CA ARG A 110 29.62 -10.92 -4.93
C ARG A 110 31.13 -10.87 -4.70
N SER A 111 31.93 -11.31 -5.67
CA SER A 111 33.41 -11.30 -5.56
C SER A 111 34.03 -9.95 -5.91
N ASP A 112 33.28 -9.09 -6.59
CA ASP A 112 33.66 -7.75 -7.03
C ASP A 112 33.42 -6.66 -5.97
N LEU A 113 32.79 -6.99 -4.84
CA LEU A 113 32.61 -6.07 -3.71
C LEU A 113 33.82 -6.11 -2.77
N LYS A 114 34.22 -4.94 -2.25
CA LYS A 114 35.32 -4.82 -1.29
C LYS A 114 35.02 -5.62 -0.01
N PRO A 115 36.01 -6.18 0.69
CA PRO A 115 35.78 -6.86 1.96
C PRO A 115 34.99 -5.98 2.94
N GLY A 116 33.89 -6.52 3.49
CA GLY A 116 32.99 -5.80 4.39
C GLY A 116 31.97 -4.89 3.71
N GLU A 117 32.00 -4.74 2.39
CA GLU A 117 31.00 -3.96 1.65
C GLU A 117 29.65 -4.70 1.59
N GLU A 118 28.58 -3.96 1.90
CA GLU A 118 27.19 -4.42 1.79
C GLU A 118 26.38 -3.44 0.96
N LYS A 119 25.50 -3.97 0.10
CA LYS A 119 24.60 -3.15 -0.73
C LYS A 119 23.17 -3.66 -0.65
N ILE A 120 22.24 -2.83 -0.21
CA ILE A 120 20.82 -3.15 -0.23
C ILE A 120 20.27 -2.85 -1.63
N LEU A 121 19.82 -3.89 -2.33
CA LEU A 121 19.17 -3.77 -3.65
C LEU A 121 17.65 -3.59 -3.52
N ALA A 122 17.05 -4.18 -2.50
CA ALA A 122 15.65 -3.99 -2.15
C ALA A 122 15.51 -3.98 -0.62
N PRO A 123 14.83 -3.00 -0.01
CA PRO A 123 14.80 -2.83 1.45
C PRO A 123 14.03 -3.94 2.19
N GLY A 124 13.16 -4.66 1.49
CA GLY A 124 12.18 -5.57 2.07
C GLY A 124 10.95 -4.83 2.58
N GLN A 125 9.83 -5.54 2.66
CA GLN A 125 8.56 -5.01 3.13
C GLN A 125 7.72 -6.13 3.73
N ASP A 126 7.25 -5.94 4.95
CA ASP A 126 6.37 -6.91 5.59
C ASP A 126 5.03 -6.97 4.85
N GLY A 127 4.45 -8.17 4.80
CA GLY A 127 3.08 -8.35 4.39
C GLY A 127 2.12 -7.99 5.51
N VAL A 128 0.88 -7.67 5.15
CA VAL A 128 -0.14 -7.23 6.10
C VAL A 128 -1.48 -7.87 5.73
N ARG A 129 -2.22 -8.31 6.73
CA ARG A 129 -3.65 -8.60 6.61
C ARG A 129 -4.41 -7.60 7.48
N VAL A 130 -5.32 -6.84 6.90
CA VAL A 130 -6.02 -5.72 7.57
C VAL A 130 -7.51 -5.80 7.31
N GLN A 131 -8.32 -5.53 8.34
CA GLN A 131 -9.76 -5.36 8.21
C GLN A 131 -10.10 -3.87 8.22
N ASN A 132 -10.99 -3.46 7.30
CA ASN A 132 -11.40 -2.07 7.14
C ASN A 132 -12.91 -1.92 7.27
N TRP A 133 -13.35 -0.85 7.92
CA TRP A 133 -14.76 -0.49 7.99
C TRP A 133 -14.94 1.03 8.03
N LEU A 134 -16.13 1.46 7.63
CA LEU A 134 -16.58 2.84 7.77
C LEU A 134 -17.48 2.95 8.99
N GLU A 135 -17.28 3.98 9.80
CA GLU A 135 -18.24 4.44 10.78
C GLU A 135 -18.91 5.70 10.22
N ILE A 136 -20.22 5.62 9.97
CA ILE A 136 -21.03 6.70 9.43
C ILE A 136 -21.83 7.27 10.59
N LYS A 137 -21.57 8.52 11.00
CA LYS A 137 -22.34 9.12 12.09
C LYS A 137 -23.74 9.49 11.62
N GLU A 138 -24.72 9.09 12.43
CA GLU A 138 -26.12 9.45 12.26
C GLU A 138 -26.67 9.93 13.60
N ASN A 139 -27.69 10.79 13.57
CA ASN A 139 -28.32 11.38 14.76
C ASN A 139 -28.87 10.35 15.77
N LYS A 140 -29.00 9.07 15.39
CA LYS A 140 -29.59 7.99 16.19
C LYS A 140 -28.69 6.75 16.34
N GLY A 141 -27.35 6.91 16.36
CA GLY A 141 -26.45 5.85 16.84
C GLY A 141 -25.41 5.31 15.86
N GLY A 142 -25.22 5.96 14.71
CA GLY A 142 -24.19 5.61 13.72
C GLY A 142 -24.37 4.25 13.04
N VAL A 143 -23.80 4.10 11.85
CA VAL A 143 -23.85 2.88 11.04
C VAL A 143 -22.44 2.40 10.75
N ILE A 144 -22.16 1.13 11.01
CA ILE A 144 -20.89 0.48 10.64
C ILE A 144 -21.06 -0.24 9.30
N LYS A 145 -20.25 0.14 8.30
CA LYS A 145 -20.17 -0.56 7.02
C LYS A 145 -18.84 -1.27 6.87
N GLN A 146 -18.87 -2.60 6.89
CA GLN A 146 -17.69 -3.43 6.64
C GLN A 146 -17.23 -3.27 5.18
N LEU A 147 -15.94 -2.99 4.98
CA LEU A 147 -15.31 -2.95 3.64
C LEU A 147 -14.61 -4.27 3.29
N GLY A 148 -14.39 -5.13 4.28
CA GLY A 148 -13.78 -6.45 4.10
C GLY A 148 -12.37 -6.54 4.67
N ILE A 149 -11.63 -7.55 4.20
CA ILE A 149 -10.25 -7.83 4.63
C ILE A 149 -9.33 -7.78 3.42
N ASP A 150 -8.32 -6.92 3.50
CA ASP A 150 -7.26 -6.82 2.51
C ASP A 150 -6.02 -7.63 2.91
N ARG A 151 -5.30 -8.10 1.89
CA ARG A 151 -4.09 -8.92 2.04
C ARG A 151 -2.99 -8.37 1.14
N TYR A 152 -1.88 -8.05 1.76
CA TYR A 152 -0.64 -7.61 1.12
C TYR A 152 0.44 -8.65 1.41
N ARG A 153 1.15 -9.10 0.38
CA ARG A 153 2.21 -10.09 0.53
C ARG A 153 3.50 -9.44 1.04
N PRO A 154 4.35 -10.15 1.80
CA PRO A 154 5.68 -9.67 2.06
C PRO A 154 6.51 -9.62 0.77
N SER A 155 7.45 -8.67 0.72
CA SER A 155 8.48 -8.57 -0.31
C SER A 155 9.85 -8.71 0.35
N PRO A 156 10.74 -9.60 -0.12
CA PRO A 156 12.00 -9.85 0.55
C PRO A 156 12.94 -8.64 0.49
N ARG A 157 13.78 -8.50 1.52
CA ARG A 157 14.98 -7.68 1.44
C ARG A 157 15.99 -8.41 0.56
N ILE A 158 16.58 -7.72 -0.41
CA ILE A 158 17.66 -8.26 -1.23
C ILE A 158 18.90 -7.43 -0.94
N MET A 159 19.97 -8.10 -0.52
CA MET A 159 21.26 -7.46 -0.29
C MET A 159 22.40 -8.23 -0.95
N GLU A 160 23.42 -7.51 -1.35
CA GLU A 160 24.69 -8.05 -1.81
C GLU A 160 25.75 -7.87 -0.74
N ARG A 161 26.60 -8.89 -0.54
CA ARG A 161 27.74 -8.85 0.38
C ARG A 161 28.99 -9.37 -0.31
N SER A 162 30.14 -8.85 0.08
CA SER A 162 31.42 -9.36 -0.43
C SER A 162 31.62 -10.84 -0.09
N ARG A 163 32.01 -11.66 -1.07
CA ARG A 163 32.34 -13.08 -0.83
C ARG A 163 33.51 -13.25 0.14
N ALA A 164 34.41 -12.26 0.22
CA ALA A 164 35.51 -12.23 1.18
C ALA A 164 35.03 -12.13 2.65
N SER A 165 33.78 -11.69 2.88
CA SER A 165 33.16 -11.67 4.23
C SER A 165 32.66 -13.04 4.70
N MET A 166 32.74 -14.08 3.87
CA MET A 166 32.31 -15.45 4.20
C MET A 166 33.32 -16.20 5.08
N GLN A 167 34.54 -15.69 5.23
CA GLN A 167 35.58 -16.25 6.11
C GLN A 167 35.62 -15.49 7.43
N ARG A 168 34.76 -15.90 8.38
CA ARG A 168 35.02 -15.91 9.84
C ARG A 168 33.80 -16.50 10.57
N PRO A 169 33.76 -17.81 10.85
CA PRO A 169 33.19 -18.32 12.09
C PRO A 169 34.24 -18.22 13.20
N ASP A 170 33.74 -18.06 14.42
CA ASP A 170 34.48 -17.76 15.65
C ASP A 170 35.60 -18.76 15.98
N GLY A 171 36.55 -18.25 16.76
CA GLY A 171 37.81 -18.92 17.08
C GLY A 171 37.66 -20.33 17.65
N VAL A 172 38.43 -21.24 17.06
CA VAL A 172 38.89 -22.45 17.74
C VAL A 172 40.41 -22.31 17.85
N PRO A 173 40.99 -22.25 19.06
CA PRO A 173 42.44 -22.28 19.22
C PRO A 173 42.96 -23.63 18.73
N GLY A 174 43.92 -23.60 17.81
CA GLY A 174 44.66 -24.79 17.44
C GLY A 174 45.57 -25.22 18.59
N HIS A 175 45.45 -26.49 18.98
CA HIS A 175 46.48 -27.26 19.68
C HIS A 175 46.53 -28.66 19.05
N PRO A 176 47.64 -29.41 19.17
CA PRO A 176 48.87 -29.14 19.92
C PRO A 176 50.02 -28.56 19.09
#